data_AF-A0A914LHY0-F1
#
_entry.id   AF-A0A914LHY0-F1
#
_cell.length_a   1.000
_cell.length_b   1.000
_cell.length_c   1.000
_cell.angle_alpha   90.00
_cell.angle_beta   90.00
_cell.angle_gamma   90.00
#
_symmetry.space_group_name_H-M   'P 1'
#
loop_
_entity.id
_entity.type
_entity.pdbx_description
1 polymer ?
#
loop_
_entity_poly.entity_id
_entity_poly.type
_entity_poly.pdbx_seq_one_letter_code
_entity_poly.pdbx_strand_id
1 'polypeptide(L)'
;MTTSSAHNFEATTSAVLLGHTPAQQNNKYKAYASAVDKALKSFESTTEWADLIAALGKLGKVFSSNAKSFNDIPNALTVSKRLSQCLHPALPSGVHLKALDTYRQVFLMLSRTQNLAKYLFLYSAGLFPLMDHCQIKVKSELLSIFEQFILPLGPNLRPALAGFITALLLALEEGTEFYGRAFNLLDQLLEKVGSEAFYLCFWQSVSGNPSARLPALIFVNTKIEKHKKGKNDINSDDNLLASFCGGNQSNNNNLMLQALCIVAEDSSSSPLVQRHLLDFLCMAIPLNSKWTSKQQLVDLVGRTLFLVLRRDMSLNRRLYQWLLNRSNDMAFVSLPVNGVEDSTDLAFFKQYALPVIKKCNS
;
A
#
# COMPACT_ATOMS: atom_id res chain seq x y z
N MET A 1 -40.59 -18.86 20.60
CA MET A 1 -40.56 -19.20 19.16
C MET A 1 -40.13 -17.95 18.38
N THR A 2 -38.86 -17.57 18.41
CA THR A 2 -38.36 -16.38 17.69
C THR A 2 -36.84 -16.50 17.53
N THR A 3 -36.38 -17.40 16.66
CA THR A 3 -34.95 -17.49 16.27
C THR A 3 -34.74 -17.74 14.77
N SER A 4 -35.80 -17.77 13.95
CA SER A 4 -35.70 -18.15 12.53
C SER A 4 -35.51 -16.98 11.55
N SER A 5 -35.65 -15.71 11.98
CA SER A 5 -35.64 -14.56 11.06
C SER A 5 -34.25 -13.94 10.84
N ALA A 6 -33.32 -14.07 11.79
CA ALA A 6 -31.98 -13.49 11.68
C ALA A 6 -31.06 -14.26 10.72
N HIS A 7 -31.17 -15.61 10.69
CA HIS A 7 -30.35 -16.45 9.82
C HIS A 7 -30.68 -16.31 8.33
N ASN A 8 -31.92 -15.93 8.00
CA ASN A 8 -32.33 -15.72 6.60
C ASN A 8 -31.80 -14.40 6.02
N PHE A 9 -31.48 -13.40 6.83
CA PHE A 9 -31.04 -12.10 6.31
C PHE A 9 -29.57 -12.11 5.84
N GLU A 10 -28.68 -12.82 6.54
CA GLU A 10 -27.27 -13.00 6.13
C GLU A 10 -27.13 -13.88 4.86
N ALA A 11 -27.97 -14.92 4.76
CA ALA A 11 -28.01 -15.79 3.57
C ALA A 11 -28.51 -15.03 2.32
N THR A 12 -29.49 -14.14 2.50
CA THR A 12 -30.11 -13.38 1.39
C THR A 12 -29.20 -12.25 0.89
N THR A 13 -28.48 -11.58 1.79
CA THR A 13 -27.52 -10.50 1.43
C THR A 13 -26.32 -11.07 0.63
N SER A 14 -25.88 -12.28 0.97
CA SER A 14 -24.81 -12.99 0.26
C SER A 14 -25.25 -13.47 -1.14
N ALA A 15 -26.52 -13.85 -1.31
CA ALA A 15 -27.04 -14.36 -2.57
C ALA A 15 -27.18 -13.27 -3.65
N VAL A 16 -27.57 -12.06 -3.26
CA VAL A 16 -27.80 -10.92 -4.18
C VAL A 16 -26.50 -10.35 -4.73
N LEU A 17 -25.44 -10.27 -3.92
CA LEU A 17 -24.12 -9.77 -4.38
C LEU A 17 -23.43 -10.75 -5.33
N LEU A 18 -23.66 -12.05 -5.21
CA LEU A 18 -22.87 -13.06 -5.92
C LEU A 18 -23.46 -13.52 -7.25
N GLY A 19 -24.75 -13.28 -7.51
CA GLY A 19 -25.39 -13.59 -8.79
C GLY A 19 -25.47 -15.10 -9.02
N HIS A 20 -26.62 -15.70 -8.70
CA HIS A 20 -26.85 -17.12 -8.98
C HIS A 20 -26.89 -17.34 -10.50
N THR A 21 -25.95 -18.12 -11.02
CA THR A 21 -25.92 -18.50 -12.44
C THR A 21 -26.73 -19.79 -12.68
N PRO A 22 -27.30 -19.98 -13.89
CA PRO A 22 -28.07 -21.18 -14.25
C PRO A 22 -27.31 -22.52 -14.11
N ALA A 23 -25.98 -22.49 -13.93
CA ALA A 23 -25.12 -23.66 -13.77
C ALA A 23 -25.39 -24.45 -12.47
N GLN A 24 -25.98 -23.83 -11.45
CA GLN A 24 -26.16 -24.41 -10.11
C GLN A 24 -27.17 -25.57 -10.05
N GLN A 25 -27.97 -25.77 -11.10
CA GLN A 25 -28.95 -26.85 -11.18
C GLN A 25 -28.39 -28.15 -11.79
N ASN A 26 -27.18 -28.13 -12.36
CA ASN A 26 -26.54 -29.29 -12.98
C ASN A 26 -26.04 -30.28 -11.90
N ASN A 27 -26.32 -31.58 -12.05
CA ASN A 27 -25.84 -32.64 -11.14
C ASN A 27 -24.31 -32.63 -10.96
N LYS A 28 -23.56 -32.28 -12.01
CA LYS A 28 -22.09 -32.14 -11.93
C LYS A 28 -21.67 -31.00 -11.00
N TYR A 29 -22.41 -29.89 -11.01
CA TYR A 29 -22.14 -28.76 -10.13
C TYR A 29 -22.49 -29.10 -8.68
N LYS A 30 -23.63 -29.76 -8.44
CA LYS A 30 -23.99 -30.24 -7.09
C LYS A 30 -22.93 -31.15 -6.50
N ALA A 31 -22.37 -32.06 -7.31
CA ALA A 31 -21.26 -32.90 -6.88
C ALA A 31 -19.98 -32.11 -6.57
N TYR A 32 -19.65 -31.10 -7.39
CA TYR A 32 -18.53 -30.19 -7.14
C TYR A 32 -18.71 -29.39 -5.84
N ALA A 33 -19.87 -28.77 -5.63
CA ALA A 33 -20.19 -28.03 -4.41
C ALA A 33 -20.11 -28.94 -3.17
N SER A 34 -20.68 -30.14 -3.24
CA SER A 34 -20.58 -31.13 -2.16
C SER A 34 -19.14 -31.56 -1.87
N ALA A 35 -18.28 -31.68 -2.89
CA ALA A 35 -16.86 -31.97 -2.72
C ALA A 35 -16.11 -30.82 -2.04
N VAL A 36 -16.46 -29.56 -2.36
CA VAL A 36 -15.93 -28.38 -1.66
C VAL A 36 -16.34 -28.39 -0.19
N ASP A 37 -17.63 -28.60 0.12
CA ASP A 37 -18.11 -28.65 1.50
C ASP A 37 -17.44 -29.78 2.30
N LYS A 38 -17.26 -30.96 1.69
CA LYS A 38 -16.54 -32.07 2.31
C LYS A 38 -15.07 -31.72 2.59
N ALA A 39 -14.41 -31.00 1.69
CA ALA A 39 -13.05 -30.51 1.92
C ALA A 39 -13.01 -29.46 3.04
N LEU A 40 -13.98 -28.54 3.09
CA LEU A 40 -14.07 -27.51 4.13
C LEU A 40 -14.24 -28.09 5.54
N LYS A 41 -14.99 -29.19 5.70
CA LYS A 41 -15.10 -29.90 6.99
C LYS A 41 -13.76 -30.35 7.57
N SER A 42 -12.75 -30.60 6.74
CA SER A 42 -11.42 -30.98 7.23
C SER A 42 -10.67 -29.85 7.96
N PHE A 43 -11.12 -28.60 7.83
CA PHE A 43 -10.58 -27.46 8.60
C PHE A 43 -11.20 -27.33 10.00
N GLU A 44 -12.24 -28.10 10.32
CA GLU A 44 -12.91 -28.05 11.64
C GLU A 44 -12.27 -28.97 12.66
N SER A 45 -11.52 -29.98 12.20
CA SER A 45 -10.89 -31.01 13.03
C SER A 45 -9.36 -30.92 13.04
N THR A 46 -8.79 -29.74 12.83
CA THR A 46 -7.34 -29.54 12.78
C THR A 46 -6.78 -29.29 14.17
N THR A 47 -5.80 -30.09 14.59
CA THR A 47 -5.10 -29.93 15.87
C THR A 47 -3.70 -29.38 15.70
N GLU A 48 -3.06 -29.70 14.57
CA GLU A 48 -1.70 -29.27 14.25
C GLU A 48 -1.63 -28.55 12.91
N TRP A 49 -0.55 -27.82 12.67
CA TRP A 49 -0.33 -27.11 11.41
C TRP A 49 -0.27 -28.06 10.19
N ALA A 50 0.15 -29.31 10.38
CA ALA A 50 0.20 -30.31 9.33
C ALA A 50 -1.21 -30.68 8.82
N ASP A 51 -2.23 -30.65 9.70
CA ASP A 51 -3.62 -30.90 9.32
C ASP A 51 -4.14 -29.81 8.38
N LEU A 52 -3.72 -28.55 8.60
CA LEU A 52 -4.04 -27.44 7.70
C LEU A 52 -3.45 -27.66 6.30
N ILE A 53 -2.22 -28.16 6.19
CA ILE A 53 -1.60 -28.49 4.90
C ILE A 53 -2.40 -29.60 4.20
N ALA A 54 -2.82 -30.63 4.94
CA ALA A 54 -3.64 -31.72 4.39
C ALA A 54 -5.02 -31.21 3.93
N ALA A 55 -5.67 -30.35 4.72
CA ALA A 55 -6.96 -29.74 4.41
C ALA A 55 -6.89 -28.83 3.17
N LEU A 56 -5.88 -27.96 3.10
CA LEU A 56 -5.58 -27.15 1.91
C LEU A 56 -5.27 -28.03 0.70
N GLY A 57 -4.53 -29.12 0.88
CA GLY A 57 -4.25 -30.09 -0.17
C GLY A 57 -5.51 -30.74 -0.74
N LYS A 58 -6.47 -31.12 0.11
CA LYS A 58 -7.77 -31.64 -0.33
C LYS A 58 -8.57 -30.58 -1.10
N LEU A 59 -8.66 -29.36 -0.54
CA LEU A 59 -9.41 -28.26 -1.15
C LEU A 59 -8.82 -27.85 -2.51
N GLY A 60 -7.50 -27.68 -2.60
CA GLY A 60 -6.82 -27.35 -3.85
C GLY A 60 -7.00 -28.41 -4.94
N LYS A 61 -7.02 -29.71 -4.59
CA LYS A 61 -7.32 -30.80 -5.54
C LYS A 61 -8.75 -30.72 -6.08
N VAL A 62 -9.72 -30.37 -5.23
CA VAL A 62 -11.12 -30.19 -5.66
C VAL A 62 -11.21 -29.06 -6.69
N PHE A 63 -10.53 -27.93 -6.46
CA PHE A 63 -10.50 -26.83 -7.42
C PHE A 63 -9.80 -27.20 -8.72
N SER A 64 -8.58 -27.73 -8.67
CA SER A 64 -7.82 -28.06 -9.89
C SER A 64 -8.53 -29.09 -10.78
N SER A 65 -9.18 -30.09 -10.17
CA SER A 65 -9.93 -31.13 -10.90
C SER A 65 -11.19 -30.60 -11.59
N ASN A 66 -11.74 -29.48 -11.11
CA ASN A 66 -12.98 -28.89 -11.59
C ASN A 66 -12.78 -27.59 -12.38
N ALA A 67 -11.56 -27.06 -12.42
CA ALA A 67 -11.22 -25.76 -13.02
C ALA A 67 -11.53 -25.64 -14.52
N LYS A 68 -11.61 -26.76 -15.25
CA LYS A 68 -12.00 -26.77 -16.67
C LYS A 68 -13.51 -26.61 -16.85
N SER A 69 -14.29 -27.16 -15.94
CA SER A 69 -15.75 -27.29 -16.04
C SER A 69 -16.50 -26.12 -15.41
N PHE A 70 -15.93 -25.51 -14.36
CA PHE A 70 -16.56 -24.45 -13.58
C PHE A 70 -15.62 -23.25 -13.43
N ASN A 71 -16.20 -22.08 -13.15
CA ASN A 71 -15.54 -20.77 -13.13
C ASN A 71 -15.94 -19.92 -11.91
N ASP A 72 -16.60 -20.54 -10.93
CA ASP A 72 -17.06 -19.98 -9.68
C ASP A 72 -16.57 -20.84 -8.51
N ILE A 73 -16.71 -20.29 -7.30
CA ILE A 73 -16.26 -20.95 -6.07
C ILE A 73 -17.49 -21.20 -5.17
N PRO A 74 -17.91 -22.46 -5.01
CA PRO A 74 -18.94 -22.82 -4.05
C PRO A 74 -18.53 -22.37 -2.65
N ASN A 75 -19.47 -21.76 -1.92
CA ASN A 75 -19.24 -21.27 -0.56
C ASN A 75 -18.01 -20.34 -0.45
N ALA A 76 -17.84 -19.43 -1.42
CA ALA A 76 -16.68 -18.56 -1.57
C ALA A 76 -16.27 -17.84 -0.28
N LEU A 77 -17.25 -17.39 0.53
CA LEU A 77 -17.00 -16.74 1.82
C LEU A 77 -16.29 -17.67 2.83
N THR A 78 -16.74 -18.93 2.95
CA THR A 78 -16.14 -19.88 3.88
C THR A 78 -14.76 -20.30 3.38
N VAL A 79 -14.63 -20.53 2.07
CA VAL A 79 -13.33 -20.79 1.42
C VAL A 79 -12.34 -19.68 1.72
N SER A 80 -12.72 -18.41 1.49
CA SER A 80 -11.82 -17.28 1.69
C SER A 80 -11.43 -17.10 3.15
N LYS A 81 -12.35 -17.30 4.10
CA LYS A 81 -12.07 -17.28 5.55
C LYS A 81 -11.03 -18.33 5.93
N ARG A 82 -11.19 -19.59 5.47
CA ARG A 82 -10.22 -20.66 5.76
C ARG A 82 -8.85 -20.37 5.15
N LEU A 83 -8.81 -19.90 3.91
CA LEU A 83 -7.56 -19.50 3.27
C LEU A 83 -6.87 -18.35 4.02
N SER A 84 -7.61 -17.34 4.47
CA SER A 84 -7.08 -16.23 5.26
C SER A 84 -6.51 -16.70 6.61
N GLN A 85 -7.18 -17.62 7.30
CA GLN A 85 -6.70 -18.19 8.55
C GLN A 85 -5.37 -18.92 8.37
N CYS A 86 -5.21 -19.64 7.25
CA CYS A 86 -3.96 -20.31 6.91
C CYS A 86 -2.80 -19.36 6.58
N LEU A 87 -3.03 -18.04 6.48
CA LEU A 87 -2.00 -17.02 6.29
C LEU A 87 -1.65 -16.27 7.58
N HIS A 88 -2.16 -16.74 8.74
CA HIS A 88 -1.85 -16.11 10.02
C HIS A 88 -0.33 -16.12 10.32
N PRO A 89 0.26 -15.03 10.85
CA PRO A 89 1.71 -14.93 11.08
C PRO A 89 2.29 -15.98 12.02
N ALA A 90 1.48 -16.49 12.96
CA ALA A 90 1.88 -17.55 13.89
C ALA A 90 2.00 -18.95 13.25
N LEU A 91 1.58 -19.11 11.99
CA LEU A 91 1.68 -20.39 11.28
C LEU A 91 3.01 -20.50 10.51
N PRO A 92 3.57 -21.71 10.35
CA PRO A 92 4.82 -21.89 9.64
C PRO A 92 4.64 -21.66 8.13
N SER A 93 5.75 -21.28 7.48
CA SER A 93 5.79 -20.97 6.04
C SER A 93 5.36 -22.13 5.14
N GLY A 94 5.46 -23.38 5.59
CA GLY A 94 4.87 -24.53 4.87
C GLY A 94 3.35 -24.44 4.70
N VAL A 95 2.63 -23.93 5.71
CA VAL A 95 1.18 -23.69 5.63
C VAL A 95 0.90 -22.52 4.71
N HIS A 96 1.67 -21.43 4.81
CA HIS A 96 1.52 -20.25 3.94
C HIS A 96 1.70 -20.62 2.47
N LEU A 97 2.77 -21.35 2.12
CA LEU A 97 3.02 -21.81 0.75
C LEU A 97 1.86 -22.65 0.21
N LYS A 98 1.33 -23.57 1.04
CA LYS A 98 0.21 -24.40 0.61
C LYS A 98 -1.09 -23.61 0.45
N ALA A 99 -1.29 -22.57 1.27
CA ALA A 99 -2.40 -21.66 1.13
C ALA A 99 -2.28 -20.85 -0.17
N LEU A 100 -1.10 -20.29 -0.46
CA LEU A 100 -0.83 -19.57 -1.71
C LEU A 100 -1.05 -20.44 -2.95
N ASP A 101 -0.65 -21.71 -2.93
CA ASP A 101 -0.98 -22.67 -3.99
C ASP A 101 -2.49 -22.81 -4.19
N THR A 102 -3.26 -22.80 -3.11
CA THR A 102 -4.72 -22.91 -3.16
C THR A 102 -5.35 -21.60 -3.65
N TYR A 103 -4.85 -20.44 -3.23
CA TYR A 103 -5.20 -19.13 -3.81
C TYR A 103 -4.99 -19.12 -5.32
N ARG A 104 -3.84 -19.63 -5.81
CA ARG A 104 -3.56 -19.74 -7.25
C ARG A 104 -4.62 -20.55 -7.98
N GLN A 105 -5.07 -21.68 -7.44
CA GLN A 105 -6.15 -22.47 -8.06
C GLN A 105 -7.47 -21.69 -8.11
N VAL A 106 -7.83 -21.01 -7.00
CA VAL A 106 -9.03 -20.18 -6.92
C VAL A 106 -8.98 -19.04 -7.94
N PHE A 107 -7.86 -18.32 -8.02
CA PHE A 107 -7.69 -17.20 -8.95
C PHE A 107 -7.67 -17.65 -10.41
N LEU A 108 -7.03 -18.79 -10.73
CA LEU A 108 -7.10 -19.38 -12.07
C LEU A 108 -8.55 -19.65 -12.50
N MET A 109 -9.39 -20.17 -11.60
CA MET A 109 -10.81 -20.39 -11.91
C MET A 109 -11.58 -19.07 -12.11
N LEU A 110 -11.41 -18.11 -11.19
CA LEU A 110 -12.14 -16.83 -11.22
C LEU A 110 -11.70 -15.92 -12.38
N SER A 111 -10.43 -15.95 -12.79
CA SER A 111 -9.90 -15.12 -13.87
C SER A 111 -10.48 -15.48 -15.23
N ARG A 112 -10.95 -16.72 -15.46
CA ARG A 112 -11.54 -17.15 -16.73
C ARG A 112 -12.79 -16.36 -17.14
N THR A 113 -13.47 -15.74 -16.18
CA THR A 113 -14.71 -14.99 -16.41
C THR A 113 -14.66 -13.56 -15.88
N GLN A 114 -13.46 -13.02 -15.66
CA GLN A 114 -13.27 -11.69 -15.07
C GLN A 114 -13.95 -11.52 -13.69
N ASN A 115 -14.32 -12.63 -13.04
CA ASN A 115 -14.97 -12.63 -11.73
C ASN A 115 -13.98 -12.27 -10.62
N LEU A 116 -12.67 -12.43 -10.84
CA LEU A 116 -11.67 -12.18 -9.80
C LEU A 116 -11.80 -10.78 -9.19
N ALA A 117 -11.98 -9.73 -9.99
CA ALA A 117 -12.16 -8.37 -9.48
C ALA A 117 -13.37 -8.25 -8.54
N LYS A 118 -14.49 -8.89 -8.90
CA LYS A 118 -15.73 -8.90 -8.10
C LYS A 118 -15.52 -9.57 -6.75
N TYR A 119 -14.75 -10.66 -6.69
CA TYR A 119 -14.56 -11.45 -5.48
C TYR A 119 -13.28 -11.11 -4.71
N LEU A 120 -12.41 -10.25 -5.24
CA LEU A 120 -11.09 -9.99 -4.67
C LEU A 120 -11.15 -9.55 -3.21
N PHE A 121 -12.16 -8.77 -2.82
CA PHE A 121 -12.35 -8.32 -1.44
C PHE A 121 -12.45 -9.47 -0.42
N LEU A 122 -12.97 -10.63 -0.81
CA LEU A 122 -13.03 -11.82 0.06
C LEU A 122 -11.64 -12.41 0.31
N TYR A 123 -10.77 -12.34 -0.69
CA TYR A 123 -9.49 -13.02 -0.74
C TYR A 123 -8.32 -12.10 -0.33
N SER A 124 -8.48 -10.78 -0.42
CA SER A 124 -7.45 -9.80 -0.07
C SER A 124 -7.18 -9.71 1.44
N ALA A 125 -8.17 -10.02 2.26
CA ALA A 125 -8.12 -9.82 3.72
C ALA A 125 -6.97 -10.57 4.41
N GLY A 126 -6.64 -11.78 3.96
CA GLY A 126 -5.46 -12.51 4.43
C GLY A 126 -4.24 -12.37 3.52
N LEU A 127 -4.47 -12.18 2.22
CA LEU A 127 -3.42 -12.21 1.21
C LEU A 127 -2.52 -10.97 1.25
N PHE A 128 -3.08 -9.78 1.44
CA PHE A 128 -2.28 -8.54 1.47
C PHE A 128 -1.48 -8.38 2.77
N PRO A 129 -2.04 -8.61 3.98
CA PRO A 129 -1.28 -8.49 5.22
C PRO A 129 -0.16 -9.52 5.37
N LEU A 130 -0.24 -10.67 4.66
CA LEU A 130 0.82 -11.68 4.65
C LEU A 130 2.19 -11.07 4.30
N MET A 131 2.22 -10.03 3.46
CA MET A 131 3.47 -9.43 3.00
C MET A 131 4.36 -8.93 4.16
N ASP A 132 3.75 -8.41 5.24
CA ASP A 132 4.45 -7.81 6.38
C ASP A 132 5.28 -8.82 7.20
N HIS A 133 4.93 -10.10 7.11
CA HIS A 133 5.48 -11.12 8.02
C HIS A 133 5.94 -12.40 7.30
N CYS A 134 5.88 -12.43 5.97
CA CYS A 134 6.20 -13.62 5.21
C CYS A 134 7.71 -13.84 5.03
N GLN A 135 8.13 -15.10 5.10
CA GLN A 135 9.51 -15.49 4.82
C GLN A 135 9.84 -15.38 3.33
N ILE A 136 11.13 -15.30 3.00
CA ILE A 136 11.68 -15.09 1.63
C ILE A 136 10.95 -15.92 0.56
N LYS A 137 10.81 -17.25 0.76
CA LYS A 137 10.14 -18.11 -0.22
C LYS A 137 8.65 -17.79 -0.38
N VAL A 138 7.95 -17.51 0.72
CA VAL A 138 6.52 -17.12 0.70
C VAL A 138 6.36 -15.76 0.02
N LYS A 139 7.25 -14.80 0.31
CA LYS A 139 7.29 -13.48 -0.33
C LYS A 139 7.44 -13.59 -1.86
N SER A 140 8.34 -14.44 -2.33
CA SER A 140 8.52 -14.70 -3.76
C SER A 140 7.27 -15.26 -4.44
N GLU A 141 6.60 -16.24 -3.81
CA GLU A 141 5.35 -16.83 -4.32
C GLU A 141 4.19 -15.83 -4.28
N LEU A 142 4.12 -15.01 -3.23
CA LEU A 142 3.10 -13.97 -3.07
C LEU A 142 3.23 -12.88 -4.15
N LEU A 143 4.45 -12.40 -4.41
CA LEU A 143 4.72 -11.46 -5.51
C LEU A 143 4.33 -12.06 -6.87
N SER A 144 4.59 -13.36 -7.08
CA SER A 144 4.15 -14.04 -8.30
C SER A 144 2.62 -14.06 -8.45
N ILE A 145 1.88 -14.23 -7.36
CA ILE A 145 0.41 -14.13 -7.37
C ILE A 145 -0.03 -12.71 -7.70
N PHE A 146 0.63 -11.70 -7.12
CA PHE A 146 0.33 -10.30 -7.38
C PHE A 146 0.52 -9.94 -8.85
N GLU A 147 1.64 -10.34 -9.45
CA GLU A 147 1.95 -10.13 -10.86
C GLU A 147 0.98 -10.85 -11.81
N GLN A 148 0.67 -12.11 -11.51
CA GLN A 148 -0.11 -12.97 -12.43
C GLN A 148 -1.62 -12.71 -12.36
N PHE A 149 -2.16 -12.36 -11.18
CA PHE A 149 -3.60 -12.32 -10.96
C PHE A 149 -4.14 -10.96 -10.56
N ILE A 150 -3.38 -10.18 -9.78
CA ILE A 150 -3.87 -8.92 -9.22
C ILE A 150 -3.57 -7.76 -10.16
N LEU A 151 -2.30 -7.57 -10.54
CA LEU A 151 -1.86 -6.51 -11.44
C LEU A 151 -2.66 -6.45 -12.76
N PRO A 152 -2.99 -7.58 -13.44
CA PRO A 152 -3.73 -7.53 -14.70
C PRO A 152 -5.16 -6.99 -14.58
N LEU A 153 -5.74 -6.91 -13.38
CA LEU A 153 -7.08 -6.37 -13.17
C LEU A 153 -7.15 -4.86 -13.45
N GLY A 154 -6.02 -4.15 -13.41
CA GLY A 154 -5.91 -2.73 -13.77
C GLY A 154 -6.94 -1.86 -13.04
N PRO A 155 -7.74 -1.02 -13.74
CA PRO A 155 -8.73 -0.15 -13.09
C PRO A 155 -9.77 -0.89 -12.23
N ASN A 156 -10.03 -2.18 -12.49
CA ASN A 156 -10.94 -2.97 -11.68
C ASN A 156 -10.40 -3.28 -10.26
N LEU A 157 -9.13 -2.95 -9.98
CA LEU A 157 -8.54 -3.04 -8.64
C LEU A 157 -9.02 -1.97 -7.67
N ARG A 158 -9.67 -0.89 -8.13
CA ARG A 158 -10.04 0.27 -7.29
C ARG A 158 -10.61 -0.11 -5.91
N PRO A 159 -11.51 -1.10 -5.75
CA PRO A 159 -12.04 -1.48 -4.42
C PRO A 159 -10.99 -2.04 -3.45
N ALA A 160 -9.91 -2.63 -3.95
CA ALA A 160 -8.84 -3.26 -3.17
C ALA A 160 -7.49 -2.53 -3.31
N LEU A 161 -7.45 -1.40 -4.04
CA LEU A 161 -6.21 -0.74 -4.44
C LEU A 161 -5.40 -0.24 -3.25
N ALA A 162 -6.05 0.35 -2.24
CA ALA A 162 -5.39 0.81 -1.03
C ALA A 162 -4.61 -0.31 -0.32
N GLY A 163 -5.28 -1.43 -0.04
CA GLY A 163 -4.63 -2.59 0.59
C GLY A 163 -3.54 -3.20 -0.29
N PHE A 164 -3.72 -3.19 -1.62
CA PHE A 164 -2.71 -3.70 -2.54
C PHE A 164 -1.46 -2.82 -2.56
N ILE A 165 -1.62 -1.49 -2.61
CA ILE A 165 -0.50 -0.55 -2.51
C ILE A 165 0.23 -0.71 -1.18
N THR A 166 -0.50 -0.83 -0.05
CA THR A 166 0.14 -1.10 1.25
C THR A 166 0.97 -2.39 1.20
N ALA A 167 0.43 -3.48 0.66
CA ALA A 167 1.20 -4.73 0.53
C ALA A 167 2.46 -4.56 -0.33
N LEU A 168 2.37 -3.88 -1.48
CA LEU A 168 3.54 -3.64 -2.34
C LEU A 168 4.59 -2.75 -1.68
N LEU A 169 4.18 -1.76 -0.89
CA LEU A 169 5.08 -0.93 -0.11
C LEU A 169 5.82 -1.76 0.95
N LEU A 170 5.15 -2.68 1.62
CA LEU A 170 5.80 -3.58 2.58
C LEU A 170 6.76 -4.58 1.90
N ALA A 171 6.59 -4.85 0.61
CA ALA A 171 7.55 -5.63 -0.17
C ALA A 171 8.79 -4.84 -0.61
N LEU A 172 8.75 -3.50 -0.51
CA LEU A 172 9.82 -2.60 -0.95
C LEU A 172 10.88 -2.43 0.15
N GLU A 173 11.56 -3.53 0.48
CA GLU A 173 12.62 -3.57 1.48
C GLU A 173 13.99 -3.34 0.83
N GLU A 174 14.64 -2.21 1.14
CA GLU A 174 15.98 -1.90 0.64
C GLU A 174 17.00 -3.00 1.02
N GLY A 175 17.94 -3.27 0.10
CA GLY A 175 18.97 -4.29 0.30
C GLY A 175 18.51 -5.74 0.10
N THR A 176 17.22 -5.97 -0.22
CA THR A 176 16.70 -7.30 -0.53
C THR A 176 16.62 -7.55 -2.04
N GLU A 177 16.61 -8.83 -2.44
CA GLU A 177 16.39 -9.24 -3.83
C GLU A 177 15.00 -8.84 -4.37
N PHE A 178 14.05 -8.53 -3.47
CA PHE A 178 12.68 -8.18 -3.81
C PHE A 178 12.51 -6.69 -4.14
N TYR A 179 13.44 -5.82 -3.72
CA TYR A 179 13.33 -4.37 -3.90
C TYR A 179 13.01 -3.99 -5.36
N GLY A 180 13.83 -4.46 -6.30
CA GLY A 180 13.66 -4.14 -7.72
C GLY A 180 12.34 -4.68 -8.29
N ARG A 181 11.92 -5.86 -7.84
CA ARG A 181 10.66 -6.50 -8.26
C ARG A 181 9.45 -5.73 -7.74
N ALA A 182 9.44 -5.37 -6.46
CA ALA A 182 8.37 -4.59 -5.84
C ALA A 182 8.28 -3.17 -6.42
N PHE A 183 9.42 -2.51 -6.65
CA PHE A 183 9.47 -1.18 -7.27
C PHE A 183 8.85 -1.19 -8.68
N ASN A 184 9.26 -2.15 -9.52
CA ASN A 184 8.72 -2.31 -10.86
C ASN A 184 7.21 -2.62 -10.83
N LEU A 185 6.75 -3.39 -9.85
CA LEU A 185 5.34 -3.72 -9.70
C LEU A 185 4.49 -2.49 -9.32
N LEU A 186 5.01 -1.62 -8.44
CA LEU A 186 4.39 -0.32 -8.14
C LEU A 186 4.33 0.60 -9.37
N ASP A 187 5.39 0.63 -10.18
CA ASP A 187 5.44 1.40 -11.42
C ASP A 187 4.39 0.93 -12.44
N GLN A 188 4.31 -0.38 -12.69
CA GLN A 188 3.30 -0.95 -13.57
C GLN A 188 1.88 -0.75 -13.03
N LEU A 189 1.71 -0.80 -11.70
CA LEU A 189 0.41 -0.54 -11.09
C LEU A 189 -0.03 0.91 -11.33
N LEU A 190 0.86 1.88 -11.10
CA LEU A 190 0.63 3.30 -11.38
C LEU A 190 0.17 3.53 -12.82
N GLU A 191 0.83 2.90 -13.80
CA GLU A 191 0.43 2.97 -15.21
C GLU A 191 -0.95 2.37 -15.47
N LYS A 192 -1.26 1.22 -14.87
CA LYS A 192 -2.51 0.49 -15.13
C LYS A 192 -3.75 1.11 -14.47
N VAL A 193 -3.62 1.70 -13.28
CA VAL A 193 -4.76 2.29 -12.55
C VAL A 193 -4.90 3.79 -12.75
N GLY A 194 -3.85 4.44 -13.25
CA GLY A 194 -3.75 5.88 -13.41
C GLY A 194 -3.25 6.58 -12.15
N SER A 195 -2.55 7.70 -12.35
CA SER A 195 -1.95 8.51 -11.28
C SER A 195 -2.96 8.92 -10.20
N GLU A 196 -4.17 9.32 -10.57
CA GLU A 196 -5.18 9.77 -9.61
C GLU A 196 -5.56 8.71 -8.58
N ALA A 197 -5.98 7.53 -9.05
CA ALA A 197 -6.36 6.44 -8.16
C ALA A 197 -5.15 5.90 -7.37
N PHE A 198 -3.98 5.82 -8.02
CA PHE A 198 -2.76 5.35 -7.38
C PHE A 198 -2.37 6.25 -6.21
N TYR A 199 -2.18 7.56 -6.44
CA TYR A 199 -1.66 8.46 -5.41
C TYR A 199 -2.68 8.72 -4.31
N LEU A 200 -3.98 8.70 -4.60
CA LEU A 200 -5.02 8.73 -3.57
C LEU A 200 -4.82 7.56 -2.57
N CYS A 201 -4.73 6.34 -3.08
CA CYS A 201 -4.53 5.15 -2.25
C CYS A 201 -3.12 5.08 -1.62
N PHE A 202 -2.11 5.61 -2.29
CA PHE A 202 -0.75 5.71 -1.79
C PHE A 202 -0.66 6.59 -0.54
N TRP A 203 -1.18 7.81 -0.59
CA TRP A 203 -1.16 8.73 0.55
C TRP A 203 -2.09 8.28 1.69
N GLN A 204 -3.19 7.57 1.38
CA GLN A 204 -3.98 6.83 2.38
C GLN A 204 -3.14 5.77 3.09
N SER A 205 -2.34 4.99 2.35
CA SER A 205 -1.45 3.99 2.94
C SER A 205 -0.41 4.62 3.86
N VAL A 206 0.23 5.72 3.45
CA VAL A 206 1.20 6.48 4.27
C VAL A 206 0.57 7.00 5.56
N SER A 207 -0.66 7.53 5.47
CA SER A 207 -1.39 8.05 6.63
C SER A 207 -1.73 6.95 7.63
N GLY A 208 -2.32 5.85 7.13
CA GLY A 208 -2.90 4.80 7.97
C GLY A 208 -1.93 3.71 8.46
N ASN A 209 -0.77 3.53 7.81
CA ASN A 209 0.11 2.38 8.09
C ASN A 209 1.55 2.84 8.38
N PRO A 210 1.98 2.87 9.66
CA PRO A 210 3.35 3.27 10.03
C PRO A 210 4.45 2.50 9.31
N SER A 211 4.31 1.17 9.18
CA SER A 211 5.28 0.30 8.49
C SER A 211 5.43 0.63 7.00
N ALA A 212 4.41 1.22 6.37
CA ALA A 212 4.46 1.60 4.96
C ALA A 212 5.08 2.99 4.71
N ARG A 213 5.28 3.81 5.75
CA ARG A 213 5.76 5.20 5.61
C ARG A 213 7.16 5.27 5.03
N LEU A 214 8.09 4.49 5.57
CA LEU A 214 9.48 4.45 5.09
C LEU A 214 9.56 4.03 3.60
N PRO A 215 9.06 2.84 3.21
CA PRO A 215 9.15 2.42 1.81
C PRO A 215 8.41 3.36 0.87
N ALA A 216 7.28 3.96 1.30
CA ALA A 216 6.58 4.95 0.49
C ALA A 216 7.44 6.19 0.21
N LEU A 217 8.06 6.76 1.24
CA LEU A 217 8.91 7.95 1.08
C LEU A 217 10.16 7.64 0.23
N ILE A 218 10.75 6.45 0.39
CA ILE A 218 11.84 5.98 -0.48
C ILE A 218 11.38 5.92 -1.94
N PHE A 219 10.20 5.33 -2.19
CA PHE A 219 9.63 5.21 -3.54
C PHE A 219 9.45 6.59 -4.20
N VAL A 220 8.78 7.54 -3.53
CA VAL A 220 8.54 8.87 -4.12
C VAL A 220 9.83 9.68 -4.27
N ASN A 221 10.74 9.66 -3.30
CA ASN A 221 12.02 10.36 -3.42
C ASN A 221 12.83 9.82 -4.62
N THR A 222 12.88 8.49 -4.78
CA THR A 222 13.53 7.86 -5.94
C THR A 222 12.90 8.31 -7.25
N LYS A 223 11.57 8.44 -7.32
CA LYS A 223 10.87 8.90 -8.53
C LYS A 223 11.16 10.38 -8.82
N ILE A 224 11.22 11.23 -7.79
CA ILE A 224 11.58 12.65 -7.93
C ILE A 224 13.02 12.80 -8.39
N GLU A 225 13.97 12.08 -7.79
CA GLU A 225 15.38 12.10 -8.20
C GLU A 225 15.57 11.69 -9.66
N LYS A 226 14.90 10.61 -10.09
CA LYS A 226 14.92 10.16 -11.50
C LYS A 226 14.34 11.21 -12.44
N HIS A 227 13.25 11.88 -12.04
CA HIS A 227 12.66 12.95 -12.84
C HIS A 227 13.61 14.17 -12.96
N LYS A 228 14.23 14.60 -11.86
CA LYS A 228 15.17 15.74 -11.85
C LYS A 228 16.46 15.45 -12.63
N LYS A 229 16.99 14.22 -12.58
CA LYS A 229 18.16 13.82 -13.40
C LYS A 229 17.85 13.79 -14.91
N GLY A 230 16.58 13.60 -15.28
CA GLY A 230 16.15 13.52 -16.68
C GLY A 230 15.73 14.84 -17.33
N LYS A 231 15.51 15.92 -16.55
CA LYS A 231 15.07 17.24 -17.05
C LYS A 231 15.75 18.36 -16.26
N ASN A 232 16.56 19.18 -16.93
CA ASN A 232 17.22 20.36 -16.35
C ASN A 232 16.31 21.62 -16.28
N ASP A 233 14.99 21.48 -16.49
CA ASP A 233 14.08 22.64 -16.59
C ASP A 233 13.34 22.94 -15.28
N ILE A 234 13.56 24.15 -14.76
CA ILE A 234 13.03 24.69 -13.50
C ILE A 234 11.49 24.90 -13.53
N ASN A 235 10.89 25.02 -14.73
CA ASN A 235 9.42 25.13 -14.89
C ASN A 235 8.69 23.77 -14.75
N SER A 236 9.40 22.68 -14.43
CA SER A 236 8.84 21.32 -14.35
C SER A 236 8.44 20.87 -12.94
N ASP A 237 8.77 21.62 -11.89
CA ASP A 237 8.57 21.20 -10.50
C ASP A 237 7.08 21.24 -10.07
N ASP A 238 6.30 22.24 -10.50
CA ASP A 238 4.86 22.31 -10.22
C ASP A 238 4.07 21.18 -10.95
N ASN A 239 4.49 20.84 -12.17
CA ASN A 239 3.93 19.70 -12.93
C ASN A 239 4.31 18.36 -12.31
N LEU A 240 5.49 18.27 -11.69
CA LEU A 240 5.94 17.09 -10.95
C LEU A 240 5.08 16.85 -9.71
N LEU A 241 4.83 17.86 -8.87
CA LEU A 241 3.96 17.72 -7.70
C LEU A 241 2.52 17.36 -8.08
N ALA A 242 2.00 17.99 -9.14
CA ALA A 242 0.68 17.65 -9.68
C ALA A 242 0.60 16.17 -10.11
N SER A 243 1.69 15.59 -10.61
CA SER A 243 1.76 14.17 -10.98
C SER A 243 1.70 13.22 -9.78
N PHE A 244 2.23 13.64 -8.62
CA PHE A 244 2.18 12.90 -7.34
C PHE A 244 0.88 13.11 -6.54
N CYS A 245 0.01 14.00 -7.01
CA CYS A 245 -1.28 14.31 -6.39
C CYS A 245 -2.48 13.98 -7.30
N GLY A 246 -2.27 13.24 -8.40
CA GLY A 246 -3.40 12.71 -9.14
C GLY A 246 -4.22 13.73 -9.95
N GLY A 247 -3.62 14.83 -10.41
CA GLY A 247 -4.22 15.74 -11.38
C GLY A 247 -5.29 16.72 -10.86
N ASN A 248 -6.17 16.32 -9.93
CA ASN A 248 -7.18 17.21 -9.34
C ASN A 248 -6.61 17.97 -8.12
N GLN A 249 -6.16 19.19 -8.38
CA GLN A 249 -5.29 20.00 -7.51
C GLN A 249 -5.90 20.43 -6.16
N SER A 250 -7.22 20.40 -5.94
CA SER A 250 -7.79 20.90 -4.68
C SER A 250 -7.91 19.84 -3.57
N ASN A 251 -8.43 18.65 -3.87
CA ASN A 251 -8.73 17.63 -2.85
C ASN A 251 -7.56 16.68 -2.59
N ASN A 252 -6.80 16.31 -3.63
CA ASN A 252 -5.73 15.33 -3.47
C ASN A 252 -4.45 15.95 -2.89
N ASN A 253 -4.20 17.25 -3.14
CA ASN A 253 -3.13 17.99 -2.50
C ASN A 253 -3.27 17.97 -0.97
N ASN A 254 -4.51 18.11 -0.48
CA ASN A 254 -4.80 18.03 0.95
C ASN A 254 -4.44 16.67 1.53
N LEU A 255 -4.72 15.57 0.83
CA LEU A 255 -4.43 14.22 1.33
C LEU A 255 -2.92 13.97 1.46
N MET A 256 -2.13 14.34 0.46
CA MET A 256 -0.66 14.21 0.53
C MET A 256 -0.12 15.03 1.71
N LEU A 257 -0.52 16.30 1.81
CA LEU A 257 -0.03 17.19 2.87
C LEU A 257 -0.45 16.70 4.27
N GLN A 258 -1.68 16.18 4.41
CA GLN A 258 -2.15 15.52 5.63
C GLN A 258 -1.31 14.27 5.96
N ALA A 259 -1.01 13.43 4.97
CA ALA A 259 -0.15 12.27 5.16
C ALA A 259 1.24 12.67 5.66
N LEU A 260 1.86 13.69 5.04
CA LEU A 260 3.17 14.20 5.45
C LEU A 260 3.14 14.81 6.85
N CYS A 261 2.05 15.50 7.21
CA CYS A 261 1.82 16.01 8.56
C CYS A 261 1.75 14.87 9.59
N ILE A 262 0.99 13.81 9.30
CA ILE A 262 0.90 12.61 10.15
C ILE A 262 2.27 11.95 10.30
N VAL A 263 3.05 11.85 9.23
CA VAL A 263 4.42 11.32 9.28
C VAL A 263 5.28 12.20 10.21
N ALA A 264 5.24 13.52 10.07
CA ALA A 264 6.03 14.44 10.90
C ALA A 264 5.69 14.33 12.40
N GLU A 265 4.41 14.17 12.73
CA GLU A 265 3.90 14.06 14.11
C GLU A 265 4.15 12.69 14.74
N ASP A 266 4.43 11.65 13.95
CA ASP A 266 4.58 10.29 14.48
C ASP A 266 5.85 10.14 15.32
N SER A 267 5.71 10.30 16.63
CA SER A 267 6.79 10.11 17.61
C SER A 267 7.35 8.69 17.64
N SER A 268 6.58 7.69 17.19
CA SER A 268 7.01 6.29 17.15
C SER A 268 7.83 5.94 15.91
N SER A 269 7.81 6.79 14.88
CA SER A 269 8.58 6.58 13.65
C SER A 269 10.09 6.60 13.90
N SER A 270 10.80 5.74 13.16
CA SER A 270 12.26 5.75 13.16
C SER A 270 12.80 7.09 12.62
N PRO A 271 14.01 7.52 13.04
CA PRO A 271 14.65 8.71 12.47
C PRO A 271 14.81 8.63 10.94
N LEU A 272 14.89 7.42 10.38
CA LEU A 272 15.02 7.21 8.95
C LEU A 272 13.76 7.68 8.19
N VAL A 273 12.56 7.39 8.70
CA VAL A 273 11.30 7.90 8.12
C VAL A 273 11.33 9.43 8.05
N GLN A 274 11.75 10.08 9.14
CA GLN A 274 11.80 11.53 9.23
C GLN A 274 12.86 12.15 8.30
N ARG A 275 13.97 11.46 8.06
CA ARG A 275 14.98 11.88 7.07
C ARG A 275 14.37 11.88 5.67
N HIS A 276 13.73 10.79 5.26
CA HIS A 276 13.10 10.72 3.93
C HIS A 276 11.93 11.69 3.78
N LEU A 277 11.19 11.99 4.85
CA LEU A 277 10.20 13.07 4.87
C LEU A 277 10.87 14.41 4.55
N LEU A 278 11.92 14.78 5.29
CA LEU A 278 12.59 16.07 5.07
C LEU A 278 13.26 16.12 3.69
N ASP A 279 13.81 15.01 3.19
CA ASP A 279 14.35 14.92 1.83
C ASP A 279 13.24 15.16 0.78
N PHE A 280 12.06 14.57 0.98
CA PHE A 280 10.89 14.83 0.13
C PHE A 280 10.51 16.31 0.15
N LEU A 281 10.45 16.93 1.33
CA LEU A 281 10.10 18.35 1.49
C LEU A 281 11.12 19.27 0.81
N CYS A 282 12.41 19.03 1.00
CA CYS A 282 13.50 19.75 0.32
C CYS A 282 13.39 19.68 -1.20
N MET A 283 13.06 18.51 -1.74
CA MET A 283 13.04 18.28 -3.17
C MET A 283 11.75 18.73 -3.84
N ALA A 284 10.61 18.57 -3.16
CA ALA A 284 9.29 18.66 -3.76
C ALA A 284 8.50 19.89 -3.28
N ILE A 285 8.63 20.31 -2.02
CA ILE A 285 7.77 21.36 -1.44
C ILE A 285 8.63 22.48 -0.85
N PRO A 286 9.30 23.30 -1.68
CA PRO A 286 10.03 24.46 -1.17
C PRO A 286 9.06 25.50 -0.61
N LEU A 287 9.48 26.30 0.38
CA LEU A 287 8.59 27.24 1.08
C LEU A 287 8.11 28.43 0.21
N ASN A 288 8.75 28.65 -0.93
CA ASN A 288 8.32 29.61 -1.95
C ASN A 288 7.45 28.97 -3.04
N SER A 289 7.07 27.69 -2.88
CA SER A 289 6.18 26.99 -3.81
C SER A 289 4.83 27.68 -3.89
N LYS A 290 4.35 27.92 -5.11
CA LYS A 290 3.00 28.44 -5.37
C LYS A 290 1.93 27.35 -5.32
N TRP A 291 2.35 26.08 -5.32
CA TRP A 291 1.48 24.93 -5.32
C TRP A 291 0.82 24.69 -3.95
N THR A 292 1.47 25.11 -2.86
CA THR A 292 0.97 24.93 -1.49
C THR A 292 0.39 26.24 -0.95
N SER A 293 -0.80 26.18 -0.38
CA SER A 293 -1.38 27.35 0.29
C SER A 293 -0.59 27.72 1.55
N LYS A 294 -0.68 28.99 1.96
CA LYS A 294 -0.01 29.47 3.18
C LYS A 294 -0.45 28.69 4.43
N GLN A 295 -1.72 28.31 4.54
CA GLN A 295 -2.21 27.56 5.70
C GLN A 295 -1.61 26.16 5.75
N GLN A 296 -1.58 25.45 4.62
CA GLN A 296 -0.96 24.13 4.52
C GLN A 296 0.55 24.17 4.84
N LEU A 297 1.27 25.22 4.42
CA LEU A 297 2.67 25.40 4.80
C LEU A 297 2.83 25.62 6.32
N VAL A 298 1.93 26.38 6.95
CA VAL A 298 1.92 26.56 8.41
C VAL A 298 1.73 25.21 9.11
N ASP A 299 0.77 24.41 8.66
CA ASP A 299 0.50 23.09 9.21
C ASP A 299 1.71 22.16 9.13
N LEU A 300 2.38 22.14 7.97
CA LEU A 300 3.52 21.27 7.72
C LEU A 300 4.78 21.74 8.46
N VAL A 301 5.08 23.03 8.43
CA VAL A 301 6.21 23.62 9.15
C VAL A 301 6.02 23.46 10.66
N GLY A 302 4.81 23.71 11.17
CA GLY A 302 4.50 23.56 12.60
C GLY A 302 4.84 22.16 13.12
N ARG A 303 4.49 21.11 12.36
CA ARG A 303 4.74 19.71 12.74
C ARG A 303 6.20 19.29 12.59
N THR A 304 6.85 19.72 11.51
CA THR A 304 8.26 19.39 11.25
C THR A 304 9.23 20.11 12.20
N LEU A 305 8.88 21.28 12.73
CA LEU A 305 9.69 21.97 13.75
C LEU A 305 9.86 21.13 15.03
N PHE A 306 8.87 20.32 15.41
CA PHE A 306 8.98 19.43 16.57
C PHE A 306 10.06 18.35 16.39
N LEU A 307 10.52 18.07 15.17
CA LEU A 307 11.60 17.12 14.92
C LEU A 307 12.93 17.58 15.55
N VAL A 308 13.12 18.88 15.76
CA VAL A 308 14.30 19.42 16.47
C VAL A 308 14.41 18.85 17.88
N LEU A 309 13.28 18.55 18.52
CA LEU A 309 13.25 18.00 19.88
C LEU A 309 13.81 16.58 19.95
N ARG A 310 13.94 15.87 18.82
CA ARG A 310 14.54 14.52 18.77
C ARG A 310 16.06 14.53 18.97
N ARG A 311 16.71 15.71 18.90
CA ARG A 311 18.17 15.87 19.05
C ARG A 311 19.00 15.03 18.08
N ASP A 312 18.45 14.73 16.90
CA ASP A 312 19.17 14.05 15.81
C ASP A 312 19.76 15.10 14.86
N MET A 313 21.09 15.15 14.77
CA MET A 313 21.80 16.13 13.94
C MET A 313 21.49 16.01 12.45
N SER A 314 21.23 14.79 11.97
CA SER A 314 20.89 14.52 10.57
C SER A 314 19.50 15.06 10.21
N LEU A 315 18.55 15.00 11.15
CA LEU A 315 17.23 15.63 11.02
C LEU A 315 17.34 17.16 11.07
N ASN A 316 18.05 17.69 12.06
CA ASN A 316 18.24 19.13 12.22
C ASN A 316 18.84 19.74 10.94
N ARG A 317 19.91 19.13 10.41
CA ARG A 317 20.54 19.55 9.15
C ARG A 317 19.54 19.65 8.00
N ARG A 318 18.75 18.61 7.76
CA ARG A 318 17.78 18.58 6.65
C ARG A 318 16.65 19.60 6.85
N LEU A 319 16.18 19.76 8.08
CA LEU A 319 15.18 20.78 8.40
C LEU A 319 15.71 22.18 8.11
N TYR A 320 16.95 22.49 8.51
CA TYR A 320 17.58 23.77 8.17
C TYR A 320 17.74 23.95 6.66
N GLN A 321 18.18 22.91 5.94
CA GLN A 321 18.26 22.95 4.48
C GLN A 321 16.91 23.25 3.83
N TRP A 322 15.82 22.68 4.35
CA TRP A 322 14.47 22.96 3.86
C TRP A 322 14.03 24.40 4.13
N LEU A 323 14.21 24.89 5.36
CA LEU A 323 13.84 26.26 5.76
C LEU A 323 14.62 27.35 5.00
N LEU A 324 15.82 27.01 4.53
CA LEU A 324 16.71 27.90 3.76
C LEU A 324 16.68 27.64 2.25
N ASN A 325 15.92 26.64 1.78
CA ASN A 325 15.85 26.22 0.37
C ASN A 325 17.22 25.84 -0.24
N ARG A 326 18.04 25.10 0.52
CA ARG A 326 19.38 24.62 0.14
C ARG A 326 19.38 23.15 -0.32
N SER A 327 18.39 22.73 -1.11
CA SER A 327 18.14 21.33 -1.45
C SER A 327 19.30 20.59 -2.15
N ASN A 328 20.26 21.33 -2.75
CA ASN A 328 21.38 20.78 -3.51
C ASN A 328 22.76 20.99 -2.86
N ASP A 329 22.81 21.59 -1.68
CA ASP A 329 24.08 22.00 -1.08
C ASP A 329 24.68 20.88 -0.23
N MET A 330 25.41 19.97 -0.89
CA MET A 330 26.15 18.87 -0.24
C MET A 330 27.24 19.38 0.71
N ALA A 331 27.67 20.64 0.57
CA ALA A 331 28.69 21.29 1.39
C ALA A 331 28.21 21.69 2.80
N PHE A 332 26.90 21.61 3.08
CA PHE A 332 26.33 21.93 4.40
C PHE A 332 26.63 20.84 5.45
N VAL A 333 27.87 20.33 5.53
CA VAL A 333 28.30 19.34 6.54
C VAL A 333 28.48 19.99 7.92
N SER A 334 28.60 21.32 7.95
CA SER A 334 28.64 22.14 9.15
C SER A 334 27.53 23.20 9.11
N LEU A 335 26.83 23.40 10.23
CA LEU A 335 26.13 24.67 10.49
C LEU A 335 27.14 25.79 10.24
N PRO A 336 26.79 26.89 9.56
CA PRO A 336 27.74 27.97 9.33
C PRO A 336 28.13 28.56 10.68
N VAL A 337 29.33 28.22 11.15
CA VAL A 337 29.91 28.77 12.39
C VAL A 337 30.44 30.19 12.15
N ASN A 338 30.64 30.61 10.88
CA ASN A 338 31.19 31.91 10.53
C ASN A 338 30.44 32.58 9.36
N GLY A 339 29.31 33.22 9.67
CA GLY A 339 28.84 34.55 9.25
C GLY A 339 29.06 35.16 7.84
N VAL A 340 29.40 34.40 6.78
CA VAL A 340 29.72 35.01 5.47
C VAL A 340 28.86 34.48 4.29
N GLU A 341 27.93 33.55 4.53
CA GLU A 341 26.91 33.12 3.54
C GLU A 341 25.52 33.79 3.77
N ASP A 342 25.51 34.93 4.48
CA ASP A 342 24.38 35.39 5.30
C ASP A 342 23.33 36.29 4.61
N SER A 343 23.42 36.64 3.32
CA SER A 343 22.46 37.61 2.73
C SER A 343 21.28 36.96 2.01
N THR A 344 21.52 36.00 1.10
CA THR A 344 20.48 35.32 0.30
C THR A 344 19.65 34.36 1.12
N ASP A 345 20.28 33.59 2.00
CA ASP A 345 19.60 32.68 2.92
C ASP A 345 18.74 33.43 3.92
N LEU A 346 19.29 34.48 4.51
CA LEU A 346 18.57 35.33 5.44
C LEU A 346 17.41 36.05 4.74
N ALA A 347 17.60 36.46 3.48
CA ALA A 347 16.52 37.03 2.67
C ALA A 347 15.42 35.99 2.42
N PHE A 348 15.76 34.77 1.99
CA PHE A 348 14.80 33.69 1.76
C PHE A 348 14.05 33.34 3.05
N PHE A 349 14.78 33.15 4.16
CA PHE A 349 14.21 32.83 5.46
C PHE A 349 13.26 33.94 5.93
N LYS A 350 13.66 35.21 5.87
CA LYS A 350 12.81 36.34 6.26
C LYS A 350 11.57 36.46 5.38
N GLN A 351 11.70 36.17 4.09
CA GLN A 351 10.61 36.31 3.12
C GLN A 351 9.60 35.15 3.19
N TYR A 352 10.05 33.90 3.30
CA TYR A 352 9.21 32.71 3.15
C TYR A 352 9.06 31.89 4.44
N ALA A 353 10.14 31.62 5.18
CA ALA A 353 10.09 30.74 6.36
C ALA A 353 9.54 31.46 7.61
N LEU A 354 10.12 32.61 7.97
CA LEU A 354 9.77 33.36 9.18
C LEU A 354 8.27 33.71 9.27
N PRO A 355 7.59 34.15 8.20
CA PRO A 355 6.14 34.44 8.27
C PRO A 355 5.27 33.20 8.48
N VAL A 356 5.74 32.03 8.03
CA VAL A 356 5.06 30.74 8.26
C VAL A 356 5.27 30.31 9.71
N ILE A 357 6.52 30.31 10.18
CA ILE A 357 6.87 29.94 11.56
C ILE A 357 6.13 30.81 12.59
N LYS A 358 6.04 32.14 12.36
CA LYS A 358 5.32 33.05 13.26
C LYS A 358 3.83 32.67 13.43
N LYS A 359 3.23 32.07 12.41
CA LYS A 359 1.83 31.62 12.44
C LYS A 359 1.65 30.25 13.07
N CYS A 360 2.70 29.44 13.19
CA CYS A 360 2.61 28.16 13.90
C CYS A 360 2.42 28.33 15.41
N ASN A 361 2.79 29.50 15.95
CA ASN A 361 2.71 29.84 17.38
C ASN A 361 1.50 30.72 17.76
N SER A 362 0.64 31.04 16.77
CA SER A 362 -0.60 31.81 16.95
C SER A 362 -1.79 30.89 16.78
#